data_AF-A0A3C1JMM1-F1
#
_entry.id   AF-A0A3C1JMM1-F1
#
_cell.length_a   1.000
_cell.length_b   1.000
_cell.length_c   1.000
_cell.angle_alpha   90.00
_cell.angle_beta   90.00
_cell.angle_gamma   90.00
#
_symmetry.space_group_name_H-M   'P 1'
#
loop_
_entity.id
_entity.type
_entity.pdbx_description
1 polymer ?
#
loop_
_entity_poly.entity_id
_entity_poly.type
_entity_poly.pdbx_seq_one_letter_code
_entity_poly.pdbx_strand_id
1 'polypeptide(L)'
;MKITDLTVTDIPLGPRSEPFWNSIIHTGSHGFARVEVHTDAGITGMTLGGLSGAHASRLRSLIVGQDPLCADALWERMYGHNRKPVA
;
A
#
# COMPACT_ATOMS: atom_id res chain seq x y z
N MET A 1 -8.04 10.52 -17.10
CA MET A 1 -8.62 9.70 -16.02
C MET A 1 -7.95 10.13 -14.73
N LYS A 2 -8.64 10.16 -13.59
CA LYS A 2 -8.05 10.60 -12.31
C LYS A 2 -8.30 9.62 -11.20
N ILE A 3 -7.32 9.46 -10.32
CA ILE A 3 -7.47 8.74 -9.06
C ILE A 3 -8.40 9.55 -8.15
N THR A 4 -9.45 8.92 -7.66
CA THR A 4 -10.42 9.52 -6.73
C THR A 4 -10.19 9.08 -5.30
N ASP A 5 -9.70 7.85 -5.11
CA ASP A 5 -9.49 7.30 -3.78
C ASP A 5 -8.45 6.18 -3.73
N LEU A 6 -7.94 5.92 -2.52
CA LEU A 6 -7.09 4.78 -2.18
C LEU A 6 -7.63 4.11 -0.91
N THR A 7 -8.01 2.85 -1.04
CA THR A 7 -8.51 2.02 0.05
C THR A 7 -7.45 0.99 0.42
N VAL A 8 -7.23 0.82 1.72
CA VAL A 8 -6.37 -0.26 2.26
C VAL A 8 -7.21 -1.08 3.20
N THR A 9 -7.29 -2.38 2.94
CA THR A 9 -8.00 -3.33 3.78
C THR A 9 -7.01 -4.33 4.33
N ASP A 10 -6.77 -4.29 5.64
CA ASP A 10 -6.00 -5.32 6.33
C ASP A 10 -6.83 -6.61 6.38
N ILE A 11 -6.24 -7.70 5.90
CA ILE A 11 -6.82 -9.03 5.87
C ILE A 11 -6.06 -9.89 6.90
N PRO A 12 -6.54 -9.95 8.16
CA PRO A 12 -5.96 -10.83 9.15
C PRO A 12 -6.38 -12.26 8.82
N LEU A 13 -5.40 -13.17 8.76
CA LEU A 13 -5.66 -14.60 8.60
C LEU A 13 -5.54 -15.36 9.93
N GLY A 14 -5.18 -14.65 11.00
CA GLY A 14 -5.17 -15.17 12.36
C GLY A 14 -3.82 -15.74 12.79
N PRO A 15 -3.78 -16.37 13.98
CA PRO A 15 -2.57 -17.01 14.50
C PRO A 15 -2.19 -18.22 13.64
N ARG A 16 -0.88 -18.46 13.52
CA ARG A 16 -0.36 -19.67 12.88
C ARG A 16 -0.54 -20.86 13.80
N SER A 17 -0.89 -22.02 13.25
CA SER A 17 -0.83 -23.29 13.97
C SER A 17 0.60 -23.63 14.40
N GLU A 18 1.58 -23.26 13.56
CA GLU A 18 3.00 -23.42 13.80
C GLU A 18 3.70 -22.06 13.65
N PRO A 19 3.88 -21.32 14.77
CA PRO A 19 4.75 -20.16 14.83
C PRO A 19 6.20 -20.55 14.57
N PHE A 20 6.95 -19.68 13.92
CA PHE A 20 8.36 -19.93 13.63
C PHE A 20 9.20 -18.68 13.83
N TRP A 21 10.49 -18.91 14.10
CA TRP A 21 11.50 -17.87 14.13
C TRP A 21 12.34 -17.95 12.85
N ASN A 22 12.64 -16.79 12.26
CA ASN A 22 13.87 -16.64 11.50
C ASN A 22 14.96 -16.08 12.43
N SER A 23 16.15 -15.77 11.92
CA SER A 23 17.26 -15.26 12.74
C SER A 23 17.01 -13.88 13.38
N ILE A 24 15.88 -13.22 13.10
CA ILE A 24 15.58 -11.82 13.47
C ILE A 24 14.15 -11.65 14.03
N ILE A 25 13.17 -12.37 13.48
CA ILE A 25 11.73 -12.13 13.67
C ILE A 25 11.01 -13.42 14.03
N HIS A 26 10.15 -13.34 15.05
CA HIS A 26 9.13 -14.35 15.32
C HIS A 26 7.86 -14.07 14.54
N THR A 27 7.37 -15.06 13.81
CA THR A 27 6.13 -14.96 13.06
C THR A 27 5.06 -15.84 13.72
N GLY A 28 4.18 -15.22 14.52
CA GLY A 28 3.10 -15.91 15.24
C GLY A 28 1.72 -15.81 14.57
N SER A 29 1.54 -14.89 13.64
CA SER A 29 0.30 -14.70 12.88
C SER A 29 0.60 -14.40 11.43
N HIS A 30 -0.41 -14.50 10.57
CA HIS A 30 -0.28 -14.10 9.17
C HIS A 30 -1.46 -13.24 8.74
N GLY A 31 -1.20 -12.45 7.71
CA GLY A 31 -2.13 -11.51 7.13
C GLY A 31 -1.43 -10.73 6.04
N PHE A 32 -2.21 -9.98 5.28
CA PHE A 32 -1.70 -9.05 4.28
C PHE A 32 -2.71 -7.92 4.12
N ALA A 33 -2.31 -6.84 3.47
CA ALA A 33 -3.25 -5.80 3.08
C ALA A 33 -3.65 -5.98 1.62
N ARG A 34 -4.88 -5.62 1.29
CA ARG A 34 -5.31 -5.34 -0.08
C ARG A 34 -5.30 -3.83 -0.29
N VAL A 35 -4.70 -3.39 -1.38
CA VAL A 35 -4.71 -1.98 -1.78
C VAL A 35 -5.54 -1.84 -3.04
N GLU A 36 -6.46 -0.89 -3.02
CA GLU A 36 -7.36 -0.56 -4.13
C GLU A 36 -7.22 0.91 -4.48
N VAL A 37 -7.03 1.21 -5.76
CA VAL A 37 -6.95 2.57 -6.30
C VAL A 37 -8.16 2.79 -7.20
N HIS A 38 -9.02 3.71 -6.80
CA HIS A 38 -10.28 4.00 -7.48
C HIS A 38 -10.12 5.22 -8.40
N THR A 39 -10.82 5.22 -9.54
CA THR A 39 -10.74 6.29 -10.54
C THR A 39 -12.11 6.88 -10.87
N ASP A 40 -12.10 8.09 -11.45
CA ASP A 40 -13.30 8.77 -11.97
C ASP A 40 -13.94 8.06 -13.18
N ALA A 41 -13.20 7.17 -13.83
CA ALA A 41 -13.69 6.35 -14.94
C ALA A 41 -14.40 5.05 -14.47
N GLY A 42 -14.53 4.84 -13.16
CA GLY A 42 -15.11 3.60 -12.60
C GLY A 42 -14.17 2.39 -12.64
N ILE A 43 -12.90 2.57 -13.02
CA ILE A 43 -11.88 1.52 -13.02
C ILE A 43 -11.21 1.49 -11.64
N THR A 44 -11.02 0.28 -11.10
CA THR A 44 -10.26 0.06 -9.86
C THR A 44 -9.05 -0.82 -10.15
N GLY A 45 -7.86 -0.32 -9.81
CA GLY A 45 -6.63 -1.12 -9.77
C GLY A 45 -6.47 -1.76 -8.39
N MET A 46 -5.99 -3.00 -8.33
CA MET A 46 -5.89 -3.76 -7.07
C MET A 46 -4.57 -4.52 -6.99
N THR A 47 -3.97 -4.58 -5.79
CA THR A 47 -2.85 -5.47 -5.47
C THR A 47 -2.94 -6.04 -4.05
N LEU A 48 -2.17 -7.09 -3.79
CA LEU A 48 -2.00 -7.69 -2.47
C LEU A 48 -0.60 -7.37 -1.91
N GLY A 49 -0.54 -7.02 -0.63
CA GLY A 49 0.69 -6.71 0.09
C GLY A 49 1.15 -5.26 -0.05
N GLY A 50 2.28 -4.94 0.61
CA GLY A 50 3.06 -3.72 0.36
C GLY A 50 2.69 -2.46 1.16
N LEU A 51 1.59 -2.45 1.91
CA LEU A 51 1.17 -1.26 2.66
C LEU A 51 0.41 -1.63 3.93
N SER A 52 0.77 -1.01 5.07
CA SER A 52 -0.08 -1.03 6.27
C SER A 52 -0.99 0.19 6.28
N GLY A 53 -2.17 0.09 6.92
CA GLY A 53 -3.14 1.20 7.01
C GLY A 53 -2.53 2.52 7.51
N ALA A 54 -1.48 2.47 8.35
CA ALA A 54 -0.77 3.64 8.87
C ALA A 54 -0.12 4.52 7.77
N HIS A 55 0.20 3.96 6.61
CA HIS A 55 0.82 4.69 5.51
C HIS A 55 -0.18 5.10 4.41
N ALA A 56 -1.43 4.62 4.48
CA ALA A 56 -2.46 4.85 3.48
C ALA A 56 -2.83 6.33 3.33
N SER A 57 -3.01 7.04 4.45
CA SER A 57 -3.43 8.45 4.46
C SER A 57 -2.43 9.37 3.74
N ARG A 58 -1.13 9.11 3.94
CA ARG A 58 -0.04 9.86 3.29
C ARG A 58 0.06 9.56 1.80
N LEU A 59 -0.09 8.31 1.38
CA LEU A 59 -0.08 7.99 -0.05
C LEU A 59 -1.29 8.59 -0.76
N ARG A 60 -2.47 8.51 -0.12
CA ARG A 60 -3.71 9.11 -0.64
C ARG A 60 -3.55 10.59 -0.97
N SER A 61 -2.94 11.38 -0.07
CA SER A 61 -2.76 12.82 -0.30
C SER A 61 -1.80 13.16 -1.47
N LEU A 62 -0.94 12.23 -1.89
CA LEU A 62 0.03 12.43 -2.97
C LEU A 62 -0.53 12.06 -4.35
N ILE A 63 -1.44 11.09 -4.41
CA ILE A 63 -1.89 10.47 -5.67
C ILE A 63 -3.31 10.86 -6.08
N VAL A 64 -4.19 11.26 -5.15
CA VAL A 64 -5.55 11.67 -5.51
C VAL A 64 -5.53 12.87 -6.45
N GLY A 65 -6.35 12.83 -7.49
CA GLY A 65 -6.43 13.82 -8.56
C GLY A 65 -5.40 13.66 -9.68
N GLN A 66 -4.45 12.73 -9.56
CA GLN A 66 -3.45 12.43 -10.59
C GLN A 66 -3.96 11.38 -11.60
N ASP A 67 -3.36 11.36 -12.80
CA ASP A 67 -3.65 10.32 -13.79
C ASP A 67 -2.95 9.00 -13.43
N PRO A 68 -3.69 7.89 -13.24
CA PRO A 68 -3.12 6.60 -12.82
C PRO A 68 -2.21 5.97 -13.88
N LEU A 69 -2.26 6.40 -15.14
CA LEU A 69 -1.40 5.86 -16.21
C LEU A 69 -0.01 6.51 -16.24
N CYS A 70 0.19 7.61 -15.52
CA CYS A 70 1.50 8.26 -15.36
C CYS A 70 2.30 7.61 -14.22
N ALA A 71 2.53 6.30 -14.31
CA ALA A 71 3.09 5.48 -13.23
C ALA A 71 4.44 5.99 -12.70
N ASP A 72 5.37 6.39 -13.56
CA ASP A 72 6.69 6.89 -13.14
C ASP A 72 6.59 8.21 -12.36
N ALA A 73 5.74 9.14 -12.81
CA ALA A 73 5.54 10.41 -12.13
C ALA A 73 4.85 10.22 -10.76
N LEU A 74 3.91 9.28 -10.68
CA LEU A 74 3.30 8.86 -9.41
C LEU A 74 4.33 8.24 -8.48
N TRP A 75 5.21 7.39 -9.02
CA TRP A 75 6.27 6.75 -8.26
C TRP A 75 7.24 7.78 -7.69
N GLU A 76 7.73 8.73 -8.49
CA GLU A 76 8.60 9.81 -8.03
C GLU A 76 7.96 10.67 -6.94
N ARG A 77 6.66 10.98 -7.06
CA ARG A 77 5.91 11.68 -6.01
C ARG A 77 5.86 10.88 -4.71
N MET A 78 5.52 9.60 -4.79
CA MET A 78 5.42 8.74 -3.60
C MET A 78 6.79 8.51 -2.97
N TYR A 79 7.80 8.23 -3.78
CA TYR A 79 9.14 7.85 -3.35
C TYR A 79 9.95 9.07 -2.88
N GLY A 80 9.93 10.18 -3.62
CA GLY A 80 10.67 11.40 -3.28
C GLY A 80 10.31 11.95 -1.90
N HIS A 81 9.05 11.80 -1.48
CA HIS A 81 8.59 12.19 -0.15
C HIS A 81 8.82 11.12 0.94
N ASN A 82 9.10 9.87 0.59
CA ASN A 82 9.23 8.75 1.54
C ASN A 82 10.64 8.16 1.62
N ARG A 83 11.62 8.78 0.95
CA ARG A 83 13.02 8.36 1.03
C ARG A 83 13.53 8.51 2.47
N LYS A 84 14.09 7.42 3.02
CA LYS A 84 14.89 7.51 4.25
C LYS A 84 16.03 8.49 3.98
N PRO A 85 16.22 9.55 4.78
CA PRO A 85 17.34 10.45 4.60
C PRO A 85 18.62 9.61 4.64
N VAL A 86 19.38 9.68 3.55
CA VAL A 86 20.69 9.05 3.50
C VAL A 86 21.63 10.02 4.22
N ALA A 87 22.24 9.56 5.30
CA ALA A 87 23.31 10.28 6.00
C ALA A 87 24.54 10.40 5.10
#